data_AF-A0A968WS96-F1
#
_entry.id   AF-A0A968WS96-F1
#
_cell.length_a   1.000
_cell.length_b   1.000
_cell.length_c   1.000
_cell.angle_alpha   90.00
_cell.angle_beta   90.00
_cell.angle_gamma   90.00
#
_symmetry.space_group_name_H-M   'P 1'
#
loop_
_entity.id
_entity.type
_entity.pdbx_description
1 polymer ?
#
loop_
_entity_poly.entity_id
_entity_poly.type
_entity_poly.pdbx_seq_one_letter_code
_entity_poly.pdbx_strand_id
1 'polypeptide(L)' 'METVLYVTADVLRIIGILVQPYVPASASKLLDLLAVEGRGGGDLPHRLKSGIPLPPPQPVFPRYVDPEEAVKPA' A
#
# COMPACT_ATOMS: atom_id res chain seq x y z
N MET A 1 9.97 16.33 -9.38
CA MET A 1 9.94 15.15 -8.49
C MET A 1 8.52 14.82 -8.01
N GLU A 2 7.70 15.82 -7.68
CA GLU A 2 6.31 15.63 -7.20
C GLU A 2 5.43 14.78 -8.12
N THR A 3 5.45 15.03 -9.44
CA THR A 3 4.63 14.27 -10.39
C THR A 3 4.95 12.78 -10.39
N VAL A 4 6.23 12.41 -10.25
CA VAL A 4 6.64 11.00 -10.22
C VAL A 4 6.07 10.33 -8.99
N LEU A 5 6.28 10.91 -7.80
CA LEU A 5 5.78 10.38 -6.54
C LEU A 5 4.25 10.29 -6.51
N TYR A 6 3.57 11.32 -7.01
CA TYR A 6 2.12 11.33 -7.11
C TYR A 6 1.60 10.20 -8.00
N VAL A 7 2.17 10.05 -9.21
CA VAL A 7 1.75 9.00 -10.15
C VAL A 7 2.04 7.61 -9.56
N THR A 8 3.20 7.41 -8.93
CA THR A 8 3.51 6.14 -8.26
C THR A 8 2.51 5.83 -7.15
N ALA A 9 2.18 6.81 -6.30
CA ALA A 9 1.19 6.63 -5.23
C ALA A 9 -0.21 6.31 -5.79
N ASP A 10 -0.63 6.98 -6.87
CA ASP A 10 -1.95 6.74 -7.48
C ASP A 10 -2.03 5.38 -8.19
N VAL A 11 -0.93 4.92 -8.80
CA VAL A 11 -0.83 3.53 -9.31
C VAL A 11 -0.92 2.52 -8.17
N LEU A 12 -0.23 2.76 -7.04
CA LEU A 12 -0.31 1.90 -5.86
C LEU A 12 -1.73 1.86 -5.28
N ARG A 13 -2.49 2.97 -5.31
CA ARG A 13 -3.91 3.00 -4.93
C ARG A 13 -4.74 2.05 -5.80
N ILE A 14 -4.58 2.12 -7.13
CA ILE A 14 -5.31 1.26 -8.06
C ILE A 14 -4.97 -0.22 -7.81
N ILE A 15 -3.68 -0.54 -7.68
CA ILE A 15 -3.22 -1.90 -7.37
C ILE A 15 -3.81 -2.36 -6.05
N GLY A 16 -3.71 -1.54 -5.00
CA GLY A 16 -4.27 -1.82 -3.68
C GLY A 16 -5.74 -2.18 -3.74
N ILE A 17 -6.56 -1.43 -4.50
CA ILE A 17 -7.98 -1.73 -4.68
C ILE A 17 -8.20 -3.08 -5.39
N LEU A 18 -7.47 -3.34 -6.46
CA LEU A 18 -7.63 -4.55 -7.28
C LEU A 18 -7.13 -5.83 -6.59
N VAL A 19 -6.16 -5.73 -5.69
CA VAL A 19 -5.58 -6.91 -5.01
C VAL A 19 -6.30 -7.30 -3.71
N GLN A 20 -7.29 -6.51 -3.26
CA GLN A 20 -8.11 -6.83 -2.08
C GLN A 20 -8.67 -8.27 -2.04
N PRO A 21 -9.20 -8.87 -3.12
CA PRO A 21 -9.72 -10.25 -3.07
C PRO A 21 -8.65 -11.33 -2.92
N TYR A 22 -7.36 -11.00 -3.13
CA TYR A 22 -6.26 -11.96 -3.06
C TYR A 22 -5.43 -11.81 -1.78
N VAL A 23 -5.18 -10.57 -1.34
CA VAL A 23 -4.37 -10.24 -0.15
C VAL A 23 -5.05 -9.17 0.71
N PRO A 24 -6.26 -9.44 1.27
CA PRO A 24 -7.12 -8.42 1.86
C PRO A 24 -6.45 -7.61 2.97
N ALA A 25 -5.71 -8.26 3.87
CA ALA A 25 -5.03 -7.59 4.97
C ALA A 25 -3.90 -6.66 4.50
N SER A 26 -3.06 -7.13 3.57
CA SER A 26 -1.96 -6.34 3.03
C SER A 26 -2.45 -5.21 2.12
N ALA A 27 -3.49 -5.47 1.33
CA ALA A 27 -4.15 -4.47 0.50
C ALA A 27 -4.75 -3.35 1.37
N SER A 28 -5.44 -3.70 2.47
CA SER A 28 -5.93 -2.71 3.43
C SER A 28 -4.80 -1.86 3.98
N LYS A 29 -3.71 -2.47 4.49
CA LYS A 29 -2.57 -1.74 5.03
C LYS A 29 -1.95 -0.78 4.01
N LEU A 30 -1.80 -1.20 2.75
CA LEU A 30 -1.29 -0.33 1.69
C LEU A 30 -2.22 0.87 1.45
N LEU A 31 -3.53 0.64 1.38
CA LEU A 31 -4.53 1.69 1.18
C LEU A 31 -4.66 2.62 2.40
N ASP A 32 -4.46 2.10 3.61
CA ASP A 32 -4.38 2.87 4.85
C ASP A 32 -3.18 3.84 4.81
N LEU A 33 -2.01 3.36 4.37
CA LEU A 33 -0.80 4.19 4.22
C LEU A 33 -0.94 5.30 3.16
N LEU A 34 -1.83 5.10 2.19
CA LEU A 34 -2.17 6.10 1.16
C LEU A 34 -3.36 6.98 1.56
N ALA A 35 -3.89 6.86 2.78
CA ALA A 35 -5.05 7.59 3.28
C ALA A 35 -6.29 7.47 2.37
N VAL A 36 -6.55 6.26 1.85
CA VAL A 36 -7.66 5.97 0.93
C VAL A 36 -8.90 5.51 1.69
N GLU A 37 -10.00 6.25 1.56
CA GLU A 37 -11.30 5.91 2.16
C GLU A 37 -12.15 5.03 1.22
N GLY A 38 -12.25 5.38 -0.07
CA GLY A 38 -13.01 4.64 -1.08
C GLY A 38 -12.21 3.48 -1.67
N ARG A 39 -12.60 2.24 -1.33
CA ARG A 39 -11.87 1.00 -1.69
C ARG A 39 -12.68 0.07 -2.60
N GLY A 40 -13.84 0.49 -3.09
CA GLY A 40 -14.66 -0.31 -3.98
C GLY A 40 -14.14 -0.30 -5.42
N GLY A 41 -14.63 -1.22 -6.25
CA GLY A 41 -14.36 -1.18 -7.69
C GLY A 41 -14.87 0.11 -8.35
N GLY A 42 -15.93 0.71 -7.80
CA GLY A 42 -16.44 2.01 -8.23
C GLY A 42 -15.51 3.21 -7.94
N ASP A 43 -14.50 3.03 -7.10
CA ASP A 43 -13.52 4.07 -6.75
C ASP A 43 -12.29 4.09 -7.67
N LEU A 44 -12.20 3.14 -8.62
CA LEU A 44 -11.11 3.10 -9.59
C LEU A 44 -10.97 4.39 -10.42
N PRO A 45 -12.06 5.05 -10.88
CA PRO A 45 -11.96 6.30 -11.64
C PRO A 45 -11.49 7.50 -10.80
N HIS A 46 -11.61 7.46 -9.47
CA HIS A 46 -11.19 8.54 -8.58
C HIS A 46 -9.67 8.54 -8.42
N ARG A 47 -9.03 9.72 -8.45
CA ARG A 47 -7.58 9.89 -8.23
C ARG A 47 -7.27 10.25 -6.78
N LEU A 48 -6.03 10.03 -6.35
CA LEU A 48 -5.55 10.57 -5.08
C LEU A 48 -5.71 12.10 -5.03
N LYS A 49 -6.21 12.61 -3.90
CA LYS A 49 -6.25 14.06 -3.66
C LYS A 49 -4.88 14.51 -3.14
N SER A 50 -4.30 15.51 -3.79
CA SER A 50 -3.05 16.11 -3.34
C SER A 50 -3.23 16.90 -2.04
N GLY A 51 -2.18 17.02 -1.24
CA GLY A 51 -2.18 17.77 0.02
C GLY A 51 -2.76 17.02 1.23
N ILE A 52 -3.17 15.75 1.06
CA ILE A 52 -3.59 14.91 2.19
C ILE A 52 -2.35 14.48 3.00
N PRO A 53 -2.35 14.70 4.33
CA PRO A 53 -1.27 14.19 5.17
C PRO A 53 -1.31 12.65 5.20
N LEU A 54 -0.16 12.04 4.92
CA LEU A 54 -0.01 10.59 4.96
C LEU A 54 0.51 10.14 6.33
N PRO A 55 0.07 8.98 6.84
CA PRO A 55 0.66 8.38 8.04
C PRO A 55 2.13 8.00 7.78
N PRO A 56 2.94 7.79 8.84
CA PRO A 56 4.31 7.35 8.68
C PRO A 56 4.36 5.99 7.94
N PRO A 57 5.28 5.82 6.97
CA PRO A 57 5.34 4.62 6.15
C PRO A 57 5.73 3.39 6.99
N GLN A 58 5.07 2.27 6.70
CA GLN A 58 5.33 0.98 7.35
C GLN A 58 5.51 -0.12 6.30
N PRO A 59 6.34 -1.15 6.57
CA PRO A 59 6.49 -2.27 5.66
C PRO A 59 5.20 -3.10 5.59
N VAL A 60 4.64 -3.25 4.39
CA VAL A 60 3.42 -4.05 4.15
C VAL A 60 3.76 -5.53 3.91
N PHE A 61 4.87 -5.80 3.22
CA PHE A 61 5.33 -7.16 2.89
C PHE A 61 6.75 -7.35 3.42
N PRO A 62 6.91 -7.86 4.66
CA PRO A 62 8.21 -8.25 5.18
C PRO A 62 8.83 -9.35 4.31
N ARG A 63 10.16 -9.37 4.22
CA ARG A 63 10.87 -10.48 3.57
C ARG A 63 10.65 -11.75 4.38
N TYR A 64 10.55 -12.89 3.68
CA TYR A 64 10.64 -14.19 4.33
C TYR A 64 11.99 -14.32 5.05
N VAL A 65 11.96 -14.86 6.26
CA VAL A 65 13.14 -15.20 7.05
C VAL A 65 13.09 -16.70 7.26
N ASP A 66 14.15 -17.40 6.85
CA ASP A 66 14.24 -18.83 7.08
C ASP A 66 14.25 -19.09 8.60
N PRO A 67 13.40 -19.99 9.12
CA PRO A 67 13.38 -20.34 10.53
C PRO A 67 14.76 -20.72 11.08
N GLU A 68 15.63 -21.34 10.27
CA GLU A 68 16.97 -21.73 10.69
C GLU A 68 17.95 -20.55 10.72
N GLU A 69 17.78 -19.56 9.84
CA GLU A 69 18.56 -18.31 9.88
C GLU A 69 18.12 -17.39 11.01
N ALA A 70 16.82 -17.41 11.38
CA ALA A 70 16.27 -16.60 12.46
C ALA A 70 16.80 -16.98 13.86
N VAL A 71 17.34 -18.19 14.02
CA VAL A 71 17.89 -18.70 15.30
C VAL A 71 19.38 -18.41 15.46
N LYS A 72 20.08 -18.00 14.39
CA LYS A 72 21.50 -17.60 14.50
C LYS A 72 21.58 -16.15 15.01
N PRO A 73 22.17 -15.90 16.19
CA PRO A 73 22.46 -14.53 16.60
C PRO A 73 23.48 -13.92 15.63
N ALA A 74 23.25 -12.66 15.27
CA ALA A 74 24.11 -11.84 14.43
C ALA A 74 25.52 -11.67 15.01
#